data_AF-A0A7H0GGX6-F1
#
_entry.id   AF-A0A7H0GGX6-F1
#
_cell.length_a   1.000
_cell.length_b   1.000
_cell.length_c   1.000
_cell.angle_alpha   90.00
_cell.angle_beta   90.00
_cell.angle_gamma   90.00
#
_symmetry.space_group_name_H-M   'P 1'
#
loop_
_entity.id
_entity.type
_entity.pdbx_description
1 polymer ?
#
loop_
_entity_poly.entity_id
_entity_poly.type
_entity_poly.pdbx_seq_one_letter_code
_entity_poly.pdbx_strand_id
1 'polypeptide(L)' 'MKQISLGLNLSTKETRKRDFLEEMDKVVPWEVLVQIVAPHCTEARNGCPAFPVETMT' A
#
# COMPACT_ATOMS: atom_id res chain seq x y z
N MET A 1 9.46 22.90 9.40
CA MET A 1 8.40 22.42 10.31
C MET A 1 8.93 21.22 11.07
N LYS A 2 8.94 21.25 12.40
CA LYS A 2 9.29 20.09 13.24
C LYS A 2 8.00 19.37 13.62
N GLN A 3 7.78 18.18 13.05
CA GLN A 3 6.66 17.32 13.40
C GLN A 3 6.94 16.69 14.77
N ILE A 4 6.12 17.04 15.76
CA ILE A 4 6.14 16.38 17.07
C ILE A 4 5.41 15.06 16.88
N SER A 5 6.10 13.94 17.12
CA SER A 5 5.47 12.62 17.18
C SER A 5 4.43 12.65 18.30
N LEU A 6 3.15 12.65 17.93
CA LEU A 6 2.05 12.47 18.87
C LEU A 6 2.28 11.09 19.50
N GLY A 7 2.56 11.07 20.81
CA GLY A 7 2.77 9.86 21.62
C GLY A 7 1.50 9.03 21.77
N LEU A 8 0.86 8.74 20.64
CA LEU A 8 -0.21 7.78 20.51
C LEU A 8 0.45 6.42 20.75
N ASN A 9 0.16 5.80 21.89
CA ASN A 9 0.28 4.36 22.01
C ASN A 9 -0.65 3.79 20.94
N LEU A 10 -0.09 3.52 19.76
CA LEU A 10 -0.77 2.80 18.69
C LEU A 10 -1.20 1.49 19.34
N SER A 11 -2.51 1.41 19.61
CA SER A 11 -3.10 0.33 20.37
C SER A 11 -2.54 -1.01 19.89
N THR A 12 -1.88 -1.74 20.79
CA THR A 12 -1.39 -3.11 20.54
C THR A 12 -2.53 -4.10 20.40
N LYS A 13 -3.79 -3.65 20.51
CA LYS A 13 -4.94 -4.44 20.14
C LYS A 13 -4.86 -4.74 18.66
N GLU A 14 -4.79 -6.03 18.38
CA GLU A 14 -5.08 -6.59 17.07
C GLU A 14 -6.48 -6.13 16.67
N THR A 15 -6.48 -5.19 15.74
CA THR A 15 -7.72 -4.71 15.12
C THR A 15 -8.02 -5.67 13.99
N ARG A 16 -9.31 -5.90 13.70
CA ARG A 16 -9.71 -6.72 12.55
C ARG A 16 -9.06 -6.29 11.23
N LYS A 17 -8.68 -5.00 11.12
CA LYS A 17 -7.93 -4.46 9.98
C LYS A 17 -6.50 -5.01 9.92
N ARG A 18 -5.81 -5.16 11.05
CA ARG A 18 -4.44 -5.72 11.10
C ARG A 18 -4.44 -7.19 10.71
N ASP A 19 -5.33 -7.99 11.31
CA ASP A 19 -5.48 -9.41 10.97
C ASP A 19 -5.77 -9.59 9.47
N PHE A 20 -6.65 -8.75 8.93
CA PHE A 20 -6.99 -8.77 7.51
C PHE A 20 -5.80 -8.40 6.62
N LEU A 21 -5.03 -7.38 6.99
CA LEU A 21 -3.85 -6.98 6.22
C LEU A 21 -2.74 -8.04 6.27
N GLU A 22 -2.51 -8.66 7.43
CA GLU A 22 -1.54 -9.76 7.55
C GLU A 22 -1.96 -10.99 6.72
N GLU A 23 -3.27 -11.29 6.70
CA GLU A 23 -3.78 -12.37 5.86
C GLU A 23 -3.69 -12.02 4.37
N MET A 24 -3.93 -10.75 4.00
CA MET A 24 -3.72 -10.28 2.63
C MET A 24 -2.26 -10.43 2.19
N ASP A 25 -1.28 -10.15 3.06
CA ASP A 25 0.14 -10.33 2.75
C ASP A 25 0.49 -11.81 2.47
N LYS A 26 -0.22 -12.76 3.10
CA LYS A 26 -0.04 -14.20 2.89
C LYS A 26 -0.76 -14.72 1.64
N VAL A 27 -1.99 -14.27 1.41
CA VAL A 27 -2.86 -14.76 0.33
C VAL A 27 -2.51 -14.10 -1.00
N VAL A 28 -2.07 -12.84 -0.97
CA VAL A 28 -1.75 -12.05 -2.16
C VAL A 28 -0.42 -11.34 -1.96
N PRO A 29 0.71 -11.99 -2.32
CA PRO A 29 1.99 -11.31 -2.31
C PRO A 29 1.92 -10.07 -3.21
N TRP A 30 2.13 -8.90 -2.61
CA TRP A 30 1.99 -7.59 -3.28
C TRP A 30 2.79 -7.53 -4.58
N GLU A 31 4.02 -8.04 -4.57
CA GLU A 31 4.91 -8.15 -5.74
C GLU A 31 4.27 -8.90 -6.92
N VAL A 32 3.57 -10.01 -6.63
CA VAL A 32 2.92 -10.83 -7.66
C VAL A 32 1.73 -10.09 -8.25
N LEU A 33 0.97 -9.37 -7.40
CA LEU A 33 -0.15 -8.56 -7.86
C LEU A 33 0.34 -7.39 -8.72
N VAL A 34 1.42 -6.71 -8.33
CA VAL A 34 2.04 -5.64 -9.11
C VAL A 34 2.49 -6.16 -10.49
N GLN A 35 3.09 -7.35 -10.57
CA GLN A 35 3.49 -7.95 -11.86
C GLN A 35 2.30 -8.24 -12.78
N ILE A 36 1.16 -8.67 -12.24
CA ILE A 36 -0.06 -8.91 -13.02
C ILE A 36 -0.69 -7.59 -13.48
N VAL A 37 -0.64 -6.55 -12.64
CA VAL A 37 -1.27 -5.25 -12.92
C VAL A 37 -0.41 -4.37 -13.83
N ALA A 38 0.92 -4.49 -13.76
CA ALA A 38 1.88 -3.72 -14.57
C ALA A 38 1.54 -3.66 -16.08
N PRO A 39 1.24 -4.77 -16.79
CA PRO A 39 0.89 -4.71 -18.21
C PRO A 39 -0.46 -4.04 -18.51
N HIS A 40 -1.33 -3.88 -17.50
CA HIS A 40 -2.63 -3.24 -17.64
C HIS A 40 -2.62 -1.76 -17.23
N CYS A 41 -1.57 -1.29 -16.56
CA CYS A 41 -1.43 0.10 -16.20
C CYS A 41 -0.97 0.88 -17.44
N THR A 42 -1.91 1.52 -18.13
CA THR A 42 -1.61 2.31 -19.33
C THR A 42 -0.74 3.52 -18.99
N GLU A 43 0.28 3.77 -19.80
CA GLU A 43 1.11 4.96 -19.66
C GLU A 43 0.27 6.25 -19.71
N ALA A 44 0.67 7.21 -18.90
CA ALA A 44 0.09 8.54 -18.80
C ALA A 44 0.06 9.24 -20.16
N ARG A 45 -1.10 9.21 -20.83
CA ARG A 45 -1.20 9.66 -22.22
C ARG A 45 -1.35 11.18 -22.37
N ASN A 46 -1.76 11.93 -21.34
CA ASN A 46 -1.91 13.39 -21.42
C ASN A 46 -1.90 14.04 -20.01
N GLY A 47 -0.83 14.77 -19.65
CA GLY A 47 -0.80 15.75 -18.55
C GLY A 47 -1.01 15.25 -17.11
N CYS A 48 -1.47 14.01 -16.91
CA CYS A 48 -1.61 13.36 -15.62
C CYS A 48 -0.45 12.38 -15.44
N PRO A 49 0.42 12.54 -14.43
CA PRO A 49 1.48 11.57 -14.18
C PRO A 49 0.88 10.19 -13.87
N ALA A 50 1.47 9.13 -14.42
CA ALA A 50 1.05 7.77 -14.13
C ALA A 50 1.27 7.51 -12.64
N PHE A 51 0.26 6.94 -11.96
CA PHE A 51 0.45 6.49 -10.60
C PHE A 51 1.41 5.30 -10.61
N PRO A 52 2.51 5.33 -9.84
CA PRO A 52 3.40 4.19 -9.77
C PRO A 52 2.64 2.98 -9.22
N VAL A 53 2.71 1.86 -9.94
CA VAL A 53 2.05 0.60 -9.53
C VAL A 53 2.61 0.10 -8.19
N GLU A 54 3.86 0.46 -7.89
CA GLU A 54 4.62 0.06 -6.69
C GLU A 54 4.37 0.95 -5.46
N THR A 55 3.24 1.67 -5.34
CA THR A 55 3.05 2.55 -4.18
C THR A 55 2.55 1.78 -2.94
N MET A 56 3.44 1.06 -2.25
CA MET A 56 3.30 0.76 -0.81
C MET A 56 4.67 0.73 -0.10
N THR A 57 5.09 1.87 0.44
CA THR A 57 6.07 1.99 1.55
C THR A 57 5.37 2.50 2.80
#